data_AF-A0A5B9EN06-F1
#
_entry.id   AF-A0A5B9EN06-F1
#
_cell.length_a   1.000
_cell.length_b   1.000
_cell.length_c   1.000
_cell.angle_alpha   90.00
_cell.angle_beta   90.00
_cell.angle_gamma   90.00
#
_symmetry.space_group_name_H-M   'P 1'
#
loop_
_entity.id
_entity.type
_entity.pdbx_description
1 polymer ?
#
loop_
_entity_poly.entity_id
_entity_poly.type
_entity_poly.pdbx_seq_one_letter_code
_entity_poly.pdbx_strand_id
1 'polypeptide(L)'
;MLILETDDPAQLAAICERVRLAISRMPLNGGAGAGLPATVSASLGLSQFQPGDTSHSDAMKRADDALYLAKGRGRNCVVAHGSLNLMSA
;
A
#
# COMPACT_ATOMS: atom_id res chain seq x y z
N MET A 1 7.61 1.00 5.15
CA MET A 1 7.89 1.17 3.71
C MET A 1 8.40 -0.16 3.19
N LEU A 2 7.91 -0.60 2.03
CA LEU A 2 8.37 -1.82 1.35
C LEU A 2 8.97 -1.41 0.00
N ILE A 3 10.15 -1.91 -0.32
CA ILE A 3 10.78 -1.74 -1.64
C ILE A 3 10.68 -3.09 -2.33
N LEU A 4 10.13 -3.09 -3.54
CA LEU A 4 9.86 -4.28 -4.33
C LEU A 4 10.58 -4.14 -5.68
N GLU A 5 11.31 -5.17 -6.07
CA GLU A 5 11.92 -5.27 -7.38
C GLU A 5 10.97 -6.05 -8.29
N THR A 6 10.30 -5.33 -9.21
CA THR A 6 9.39 -5.92 -10.19
C THR A 6 9.21 -4.94 -11.34
N ASP A 7 9.28 -5.47 -12.57
CA ASP A 7 9.05 -4.71 -13.79
C ASP A 7 7.59 -4.82 -14.26
N ASP A 8 6.77 -5.64 -13.59
CA ASP A 8 5.37 -5.89 -13.94
C ASP A 8 4.40 -5.15 -12.99
N PRO A 9 3.71 -4.11 -13.49
CA PRO A 9 2.70 -3.38 -12.72
C PRO A 9 1.56 -4.27 -12.20
N ALA A 10 1.17 -5.31 -12.93
CA ALA A 10 0.11 -6.24 -12.52
C ALA A 10 0.57 -7.10 -11.35
N GLN A 11 1.80 -7.61 -11.41
CA GLN A 11 2.42 -8.33 -10.29
C GLN A 11 2.55 -7.44 -9.05
N LEU A 12 2.99 -6.19 -9.21
CA LEU A 12 3.06 -5.22 -8.13
C LEU A 12 1.69 -5.00 -7.47
N ALA A 13 0.65 -4.77 -8.27
CA ALA A 13 -0.73 -4.62 -7.80
C ALA A 13 -1.17 -5.82 -6.95
N ALA A 14 -0.94 -7.02 -7.48
CA ALA A 14 -1.33 -8.27 -6.84
C ALA A 14 -0.59 -8.50 -5.50
N ILE A 15 0.70 -8.18 -5.44
CA ILE A 15 1.48 -8.26 -4.20
C ILE A 15 0.90 -7.29 -3.15
N CYS A 16 0.61 -6.05 -3.53
CA CYS A 16 0.09 -5.04 -2.62
C CYS A 16 -1.32 -5.38 -2.12
N GLU A 17 -2.22 -5.85 -2.99
CA GLU A 17 -3.54 -6.34 -2.58
C GLU A 17 -3.45 -7.55 -1.65
N ARG A 18 -2.52 -8.48 -1.92
CA ARG A 18 -2.28 -9.62 -1.05
C ARG A 18 -1.82 -9.19 0.35
N VAL A 19 -0.94 -8.18 0.43
CA VAL A 19 -0.52 -7.59 1.72
C VAL A 19 -1.70 -6.93 2.43
N ARG A 20 -2.51 -6.13 1.71
CA ARG A 20 -3.70 -5.46 2.27
C ARG A 20 -4.71 -6.45 2.85
N LEU A 21 -4.99 -7.52 2.12
CA LEU A 21 -5.90 -8.59 2.54
C LEU A 21 -5.32 -9.39 3.72
N ALA A 22 -4.02 -9.68 3.71
CA ALA A 22 -3.36 -10.38 4.82
C ALA A 22 -3.47 -9.58 6.12
N ILE A 23 -3.22 -8.27 6.08
CA ILE A 23 -3.39 -7.36 7.23
C ILE A 23 -4.85 -7.37 7.70
N SER A 24 -5.80 -7.23 6.78
CA SER A 24 -7.24 -7.17 7.10
C SER A 24 -7.78 -8.46 7.71
N ARG A 25 -7.16 -9.60 7.41
CA ARG A 25 -7.53 -10.93 7.92
C ARG A 25 -6.79 -11.33 9.18
N MET A 26 -5.78 -10.58 9.60
CA MET A 26 -4.98 -10.90 10.77
C MET A 26 -5.71 -10.42 12.03
N PRO A 27 -6.18 -11.33 12.91
CA PRO A 27 -6.75 -10.92 14.18
C PRO A 27 -5.65 -10.34 15.06
N LEU A 28 -5.89 -9.15 15.61
CA LEU A 28 -5.05 -8.58 16.65
C LEU A 28 -5.60 -9.03 17.99
N ASN A 29 -4.88 -9.95 18.63
CA ASN A 29 -5.15 -10.34 20.00
C ASN A 29 -4.60 -9.22 20.91
N GLY A 30 -5.49 -8.51 21.62
CA GLY A 30 -5.09 -7.49 22.58
C GLY A 30 -4.18 -8.11 23.64
N GLY A 31 -2.99 -7.55 23.84
CA GLY A 31 -2.00 -8.06 24.78
C GLY A 31 -2.55 -8.19 26.21
N ALA A 32 -2.13 -9.26 26.90
CA ALA A 32 -2.21 -9.58 28.34
C ALA A 32 -3.47 -9.24 29.18
N GLY A 33 -4.55 -8.75 28.60
CA GLY A 33 -5.74 -8.37 29.36
C GLY A 33 -6.97 -8.28 28.47
N ALA A 34 -7.65 -9.41 28.30
CA ALA A 34 -9.08 -9.55 27.97
C ALA A 34 -9.69 -8.59 26.93
N GLY A 35 -8.94 -8.15 25.93
CA GLY A 35 -9.48 -7.38 24.80
C GLY A 35 -10.14 -8.32 23.79
N LEU A 36 -11.33 -7.95 23.29
CA LEU A 36 -11.94 -8.61 22.14
C LEU A 36 -10.98 -8.59 20.94
N PRO A 37 -10.97 -9.64 20.09
CA PRO A 37 -10.15 -9.66 18.89
C PRO A 37 -10.53 -8.47 18.01
N ALA A 38 -9.53 -7.63 17.70
CA ALA A 38 -9.70 -6.48 16.84
C ALA A 38 -9.18 -6.78 15.43
N THR A 39 -9.84 -6.24 14.42
CA THR A 39 -9.36 -6.26 13.03
C THR A 39 -8.88 -4.88 12.64
N VAL A 40 -7.71 -4.81 12.02
CA VAL A 40 -7.19 -3.57 11.42
C VAL A 40 -7.12 -3.73 9.92
N SER A 41 -7.26 -2.62 9.19
CA SER A 41 -7.01 -2.59 7.74
C SER A 41 -5.86 -1.64 7.43
N ALA A 42 -5.27 -1.81 6.25
CA ALA A 42 -4.22 -0.93 5.75
C ALA A 42 -4.67 -0.26 4.45
N SER A 43 -4.25 0.99 4.26
CA SER A 43 -4.26 1.64 2.95
C SER A 43 -2.82 1.70 2.47
N LEU A 44 -2.58 1.52 1.17
CA LEU A 44 -1.25 1.43 0.60
C LEU A 44 -1.12 2.43 -0.56
N GLY A 45 -0.05 3.23 -0.53
CA GLY A 45 0.35 4.10 -1.63
C GLY A 45 1.53 3.51 -2.38
N LEU A 46 1.48 3.49 -3.70
CA LEU A 46 2.52 2.94 -4.56
C LEU A 46 3.17 4.02 -5.42
N SER A 47 4.46 3.88 -5.65
CA SER A 47 5.23 4.69 -6.59
C SER A 47 6.33 3.85 -7.22
N GLN A 48 6.72 4.19 -8.45
CA GLN A 48 7.96 3.70 -9.06
C GLN A 48 9.06 4.76 -8.95
N PHE A 49 10.30 4.28 -8.94
CA PHE A 49 11.45 5.11 -9.27
C PHE A 49 11.34 5.52 -10.74
N GLN A 50 11.55 6.81 -11.02
CA GLN A 50 11.40 7.38 -12.35
C GLN A 50 12.73 7.94 -12.85
N PRO A 51 12.96 7.92 -14.18
CA PRO A 51 14.04 8.68 -14.77
C PRO A 51 13.89 10.16 -14.39
N GLY A 52 14.90 10.73 -13.74
CA GLY A 52 14.87 12.11 -13.22
C GLY A 52 14.67 12.24 -11.71
N ASP A 53 14.44 11.12 -11.00
CA ASP A 53 14.56 11.12 -9.54
C ASP A 53 15.98 11.51 -9.13
N THR A 54 16.09 12.54 -8.30
CA THR A 54 17.38 13.01 -7.78
C THR A 54 17.73 12.33 -6.46
N SER A 55 16.71 11.75 -5.80
CA SER A 55 16.82 11.13 -4.49
C SER A 55 15.72 10.10 -4.25
N HIS A 56 15.94 9.19 -3.30
CA HIS A 56 14.91 8.25 -2.84
C HIS A 56 13.67 8.95 -2.23
N SER A 57 13.83 10.17 -1.72
CA SER A 57 12.73 10.97 -1.20
C SER A 57 11.72 11.38 -2.26
N ASP A 58 12.13 11.50 -3.53
CA ASP A 58 11.23 11.87 -4.63
C ASP A 58 10.18 10.76 -4.86
N ALA A 59 10.63 9.51 -4.94
CA ALA A 59 9.76 8.35 -5.02
C ALA A 59 8.92 8.18 -3.73
N MET A 60 9.53 8.34 -2.55
CA MET A 60 8.82 8.20 -1.28
C MET A 60 7.70 9.22 -1.12
N LYS A 61 7.91 10.47 -1.54
CA LYS A 61 6.88 11.51 -1.53
C LYS A 61 5.70 11.14 -2.41
N ARG A 62 5.95 10.64 -3.62
CA ARG A 62 4.90 10.15 -4.53
C ARG A 62 4.11 8.98 -3.93
N ALA A 63 4.77 8.05 -3.23
CA ALA A 63 4.09 6.97 -2.53
C ALA A 63 3.20 7.50 -1.39
N ASP A 64 3.68 8.50 -0.63
CA ASP A 64 2.90 9.11 0.45
C ASP A 64 1.69 9.88 -0.09
N ASP A 65 1.84 10.63 -1.18
CA ASP A 65 0.74 11.30 -1.87
C ASP A 65 -0.34 10.29 -2.31
N ALA A 66 0.07 9.15 -2.88
CA ALA A 66 -0.85 8.08 -3.23
C ALA A 66 -1.53 7.44 -2.01
N LEU A 67 -0.81 7.27 -0.90
CA LEU A 67 -1.37 6.78 0.36
C LEU A 67 -2.39 7.76 0.93
N TYR A 68 -2.12 9.07 0.82
CA TYR A 68 -3.04 10.11 1.24
C TYR A 68 -4.35 10.06 0.42
N LEU A 69 -4.24 9.88 -0.90
CA LEU A 69 -5.40 9.65 -1.76
C LEU A 69 -6.18 8.38 -1.39
N ALA A 70 -5.50 7.28 -1.08
CA ALA A 70 -6.15 6.05 -0.61
C ALA A 70 -6.98 6.29 0.66
N LYS A 71 -6.44 7.07 1.61
CA LYS A 71 -7.17 7.48 2.81
C LYS A 71 -8.39 8.35 2.49
N GLY A 72 -8.27 9.25 1.52
CA GLY A 72 -9.36 10.10 1.02
C GLY A 72 -10.47 9.32 0.29
N ARG A 73 -10.13 8.22 -0.38
CA ARG A 73 -11.07 7.34 -1.13
C ARG A 73 -11.88 6.38 -0.25
N GLY A 74 -11.80 6.49 1.07
CA GLY A 74 -12.51 5.61 2.00
C GLY A 74 -11.62 4.59 2.72
N ARG A 75 -10.29 4.68 2.58
CA ARG A 75 -9.28 3.77 3.20
C ARG A 75 -9.41 2.33 2.68
N ASN A 76 -8.67 1.41 3.29
CA ASN A 76 -8.63 -0.02 2.97
C ASN A 76 -8.50 -0.32 1.46
N CYS A 77 -7.69 0.46 0.76
CA CYS A 77 -7.46 0.32 -0.67
C CYS A 77 -6.00 0.60 -1.02
N VAL A 78 -5.62 0.17 -2.22
CA VAL A 78 -4.33 0.46 -2.85
C VAL A 78 -4.53 1.58 -3.87
N VAL A 79 -3.65 2.57 -3.86
CA VAL A 79 -3.60 3.63 -4.88
C VAL A 79 -2.17 3.75 -5.37
N ALA A 80 -1.98 3.87 -6.68
CA ALA A 80 -0.68 4.17 -7.27
C ALA A 80 -0.58 5.63 -7.72
N HIS A 81 0.62 6.18 -7.64
CA HIS A 81 0.96 7.50 -8.12
C HIS A 81 1.24 7.49 -9.62
N GLY A 82 0.61 8.39 -10.39
CA GLY A 82 0.88 8.59 -11.82
C GLY A 82 0.43 7.43 -12.72
N SER A 83 1.18 7.19 -13.81
CA SER A 83 0.86 6.25 -14.90
C SER A 83 0.95 4.75 -14.54
N LEU A 84 1.10 4.39 -13.26
CA LEU A 84 0.88 3.02 -12.81
C LEU A 84 -0.61 2.71 -12.96
N ASN A 85 -0.98 2.26 -14.16
CA ASN A 85 -2.33 1.80 -14.44
C ASN A 85 -2.48 0.41 -13.84
N LEU A 86 -2.78 0.36 -12.53
CA LEU A 86 -3.23 -0.86 -11.89
C LEU A 86 -4.61 -1.15 -12.47
N MET A 87 -4.67 -1.92 -13.56
CA MET A 87 -5.93 -2.48 -14.04
C MET A 87 -6.55 -3.25 -12.87
N SER A 88 -7.68 -2.76 -12.39
CA SER A 88 -8.47 -3.37 -11.34
C SER A 88 -8.77 -4.81 -11.76
N ALA A 89 -8.16 -5.77 -11.06
CA ALA A 89 -8.59 -7.16 -11.09
C ALA A 89 -9.92 -7.31 -10.34
#